data_AF-X1TG02-F1
#
_entry.id   AF-X1TG02-F1
#
_cell.length_a   1.000
_cell.length_b   1.000
_cell.length_c   1.000
_cell.angle_alpha   90.00
_cell.angle_beta   90.00
_cell.angle_gamma   90.00
#
_symmetry.space_group_name_H-M   'P 1'
#
loop_
_entity.id
_entity.type
_entity.pdbx_description
1 polymer ?
#
loop_
_entity_poly.entity_id
_entity_poly.type
_entity_poly.pdbx_seq_one_letter_code
_entity_poly.pdbx_strand_id
1 'polypeptide(L)'
;FMLIFSMFGKEKISEEEIERLKSEDVLTVALSELARSFPRLKNTLIDERDQYLAEKIKLAPGNKVIAIVGAGHVPGIKKEIDKEHDLTALTKIPPASSYLKVLVWGIPLAIVAIIASTFTYSPPCRF
;
A
#
# COMPACT_ATOMS: atom_id res chain seq x y z
N PHE A 1 6.13 0.92 16.37
CA PHE A 1 7.29 0.29 17.04
C PHE A 1 6.85 -0.64 18.17
N MET A 2 6.03 -0.15 19.11
CA MET A 2 5.52 -0.95 20.25
C MET A 2 4.69 -2.19 19.86
N LEU A 3 3.83 -2.11 18.83
CA LEU A 3 3.07 -3.26 18.30
C LEU A 3 3.94 -4.35 17.65
N ILE A 4 5.00 -3.95 16.94
CA ILE A 4 5.92 -4.90 16.29
C ILE A 4 6.75 -5.63 17.35
N PHE A 5 7.19 -4.92 18.40
CA PHE A 5 7.94 -5.52 19.51
C PHE A 5 7.06 -6.46 20.35
N SER A 6 5.77 -6.15 20.48
CA SER A 6 4.77 -7.01 21.13
C SER A 6 4.56 -8.34 20.40
N MET A 7 4.63 -8.38 19.06
CA MET A 7 4.60 -9.65 18.31
C MET A 7 5.82 -10.56 18.54
N PHE A 8 6.96 -10.02 19.00
CA PHE A 8 8.16 -10.81 19.34
C PHE A 8 8.19 -11.26 20.81
N GLY A 9 7.32 -10.73 21.66
CA GLY A 9 7.08 -11.23 23.00
C GLY A 9 6.17 -12.46 22.94
N LYS A 10 6.67 -13.63 23.34
CA LYS A 10 5.85 -14.86 23.47
C LYS A 10 4.90 -14.75 24.68
N GLU A 11 3.89 -13.90 24.60
CA GLU A 11 2.72 -14.05 25.46
C GLU A 11 1.93 -15.26 24.96
N LYS A 12 1.68 -16.24 25.83
CA LYS A 12 0.85 -17.40 25.50
C LYS A 12 -0.59 -16.93 25.40
N ILE A 13 -1.01 -16.59 24.18
CA ILE A 13 -2.41 -16.27 23.88
C ILE A 13 -3.24 -17.53 24.16
N SER A 14 -4.27 -17.44 25.01
CA SER A 14 -5.15 -18.58 25.28
C SER A 14 -6.08 -18.86 24.10
N GLU A 15 -6.60 -20.08 24.02
CA GLU A 15 -7.48 -20.50 22.92
C GLU A 15 -8.79 -19.70 22.92
N GLU A 16 -9.33 -19.37 24.11
CA GLU A 16 -10.49 -18.49 24.24
C GLU A 16 -10.22 -17.05 23.76
N GLU A 17 -8.99 -16.57 23.91
CA GLU A 17 -8.59 -15.24 23.44
C GLU A 17 -8.41 -15.22 21.91
N ILE A 18 -7.94 -16.31 21.32
CA ILE A 18 -7.92 -16.51 19.86
C ILE A 18 -9.36 -16.57 19.30
N GLU A 19 -10.28 -17.27 19.96
CA GLU A 19 -11.69 -17.32 19.52
C GLU A 19 -12.37 -15.96 19.63
N ARG A 20 -12.11 -15.20 20.70
CA ARG A 20 -12.58 -13.82 20.83
C ARG A 20 -12.04 -12.91 19.73
N LEU A 21 -10.77 -13.05 19.35
CA LEU A 21 -10.19 -12.29 18.24
C LEU A 21 -10.74 -12.74 16.87
N LYS A 22 -11.13 -14.01 16.72
CA LYS A 22 -11.79 -14.55 15.53
C LYS A 22 -13.26 -14.14 15.41
N SER A 23 -13.86 -13.57 16.45
CA SER A 23 -15.26 -13.14 16.38
C SER A 23 -15.45 -12.18 15.20
N GLU A 24 -16.44 -12.53 14.37
CA GLU A 24 -16.70 -11.86 13.09
C GLU A 24 -16.91 -10.36 13.28
N ASP A 25 -17.54 -9.97 14.40
CA ASP A 25 -17.78 -8.57 14.77
C ASP A 25 -16.50 -7.79 15.06
N VAL A 26 -15.54 -8.34 15.81
CA VAL A 26 -14.31 -7.62 16.20
C VAL A 26 -13.39 -7.43 14.98
N LEU A 27 -13.24 -8.47 14.16
CA LEU A 27 -12.47 -8.42 12.92
C LEU A 27 -13.11 -7.45 11.92
N THR A 28 -14.43 -7.48 11.78
CA THR A 28 -15.17 -6.59 10.87
C THR A 28 -15.05 -5.13 11.29
N VAL A 29 -15.16 -4.83 12.59
CA VAL A 29 -15.01 -3.48 13.13
C VAL A 29 -13.59 -2.96 12.89
N ALA A 30 -12.56 -3.76 13.18
CA ALA A 30 -11.16 -3.38 12.96
C ALA A 30 -10.85 -3.13 11.47
N LEU A 31 -11.34 -3.99 10.57
CA LEU A 31 -11.19 -3.81 9.13
C LEU A 31 -11.94 -2.57 8.62
N SER A 32 -13.11 -2.28 9.18
CA SER A 32 -13.91 -1.09 8.86
C SER A 32 -13.23 0.19 9.30
N GLU A 33 -12.66 0.24 10.50
CA GLU A 33 -11.88 1.37 11.00
C GLU A 33 -10.60 1.59 10.20
N LEU A 34 -9.92 0.51 9.77
CA LEU A 34 -8.78 0.59 8.87
C LEU A 34 -9.19 1.16 7.52
N ALA A 35 -10.28 0.67 6.92
CA ALA A 35 -10.80 1.20 5.67
C ALA A 35 -11.21 2.68 5.78
N ARG A 36 -11.73 3.11 6.93
CA ARG A 36 -12.11 4.50 7.22
C ARG A 36 -10.90 5.41 7.46
N SER A 37 -9.86 4.89 8.11
CA SER A 37 -8.62 5.61 8.42
C SER A 37 -7.69 5.70 7.21
N PHE A 38 -7.77 4.73 6.29
CA PHE A 38 -6.99 4.67 5.06
C PHE A 38 -7.89 4.63 3.83
N PRO A 39 -8.67 5.71 3.56
CA PRO A 39 -9.56 5.77 2.40
C PRO A 39 -8.81 5.64 1.07
N ARG A 40 -7.53 6.05 1.03
CA ARG A 40 -6.64 5.82 -0.13
C ARG A 40 -6.43 4.34 -0.44
N LEU A 41 -6.35 3.46 0.56
CA LEU A 41 -6.21 2.01 0.34
C LEU A 41 -7.49 1.41 -0.26
N LYS A 42 -8.67 1.83 0.22
CA LYS A 42 -9.96 1.43 -0.35
C LYS A 42 -10.08 1.84 -1.82
N ASN A 43 -9.80 3.11 -2.11
CA ASN A 43 -9.90 3.65 -3.47
C ASN A 43 -8.95 2.94 -4.43
N THR A 44 -7.69 2.73 -4.01
CA THR A 44 -6.68 2.11 -4.89
C THR A 44 -6.84 0.59 -5.04
N LEU A 45 -7.33 -0.14 -4.02
CA LEU A 45 -7.41 -1.61 -4.12
C LEU A 45 -8.77 -2.14 -4.59
N ILE A 46 -9.86 -1.41 -4.31
CA ILE A 46 -11.22 -1.86 -4.65
C ILE A 46 -11.75 -1.10 -5.86
N ASP A 47 -11.78 0.23 -5.80
CA ASP A 47 -12.43 1.02 -6.84
C ASP A 47 -11.66 0.96 -8.18
N GLU A 48 -10.32 1.07 -8.17
CA GLU A 48 -9.49 0.90 -9.39
C GLU A 48 -9.66 -0.50 -10.02
N ARG A 49 -9.83 -1.54 -9.20
CA ARG A 49 -10.06 -2.91 -9.69
C ARG A 49 -11.42 -3.04 -10.35
N ASP A 50 -12.45 -2.44 -9.78
CA ASP A 50 -13.80 -2.45 -10.35
C ASP A 50 -13.86 -1.68 -11.67
N GLN A 51 -13.15 -0.55 -11.76
CA GLN A 51 -12.98 0.22 -13.00
C GLN A 51 -12.28 -0.60 -14.08
N TYR A 52 -11.20 -1.29 -13.74
CA TYR A 52 -10.49 -2.17 -14.67
C TYR A 52 -11.39 -3.29 -15.18
N LEU A 53 -12.13 -3.98 -14.29
CA LEU A 53 -13.04 -5.06 -14.66
C LEU A 53 -14.18 -4.55 -15.55
N ALA A 54 -14.77 -3.41 -15.20
CA ALA A 54 -15.82 -2.76 -15.98
C ALA A 54 -15.36 -2.45 -17.41
N GLU A 55 -14.20 -1.81 -17.56
CA GLU A 55 -13.67 -1.46 -18.88
C GLU A 55 -13.25 -2.71 -19.68
N LYS A 56 -12.73 -3.76 -19.03
CA LYS A 56 -12.47 -5.05 -19.68
C LYS A 56 -13.73 -5.73 -20.19
N ILE A 57 -14.85 -5.63 -19.47
CA ILE A 57 -16.14 -6.16 -19.92
C ILE A 57 -16.64 -5.37 -21.14
N LYS A 58 -16.51 -4.03 -21.14
CA LYS A 58 -16.87 -3.18 -22.29
C LYS A 58 -16.08 -3.50 -23.55
N LEU A 59 -14.78 -3.74 -23.39
CA LEU A 59 -13.88 -4.03 -24.52
C LEU A 59 -13.95 -5.48 -24.99
N ALA A 60 -14.74 -6.34 -24.34
CA ALA A 60 -14.89 -7.72 -24.75
C ALA A 60 -15.55 -7.80 -26.14
N PRO A 61 -15.06 -8.69 -27.03
CA PRO A 61 -15.57 -8.77 -28.39
C PRO A 61 -17.00 -9.34 -28.44
N GLY A 62 -17.80 -8.81 -29.37
CA GLY A 62 -19.15 -9.29 -29.67
C GLY A 62 -20.27 -8.39 -29.15
N ASN A 63 -21.49 -8.60 -29.67
CA ASN A 63 -22.64 -7.74 -29.36
C ASN A 63 -23.35 -8.12 -28.05
N LYS A 64 -23.05 -9.29 -27.48
CA LYS A 64 -23.61 -9.78 -26.22
C LYS A 64 -22.48 -10.41 -25.41
N VAL A 65 -22.26 -9.86 -24.22
CA VAL A 65 -21.20 -10.29 -23.31
C VAL A 65 -21.84 -10.80 -22.02
N ILE A 66 -21.41 -11.98 -21.57
CA ILE A 66 -21.76 -12.53 -20.25
C ILE A 66 -20.49 -12.54 -19.41
N ALA A 67 -20.47 -11.76 -18.33
CA ALA A 67 -19.33 -11.66 -17.41
C ALA A 67 -19.59 -12.46 -16.13
N ILE A 68 -18.68 -13.37 -15.79
CA ILE A 68 -18.70 -14.12 -14.51
C ILE A 68 -17.72 -13.41 -13.57
N VAL A 69 -18.23 -12.85 -12.48
CA VAL A 69 -17.45 -12.05 -11.52
C VAL A 69 -17.79 -12.46 -10.10
N GLY A 70 -16.85 -12.23 -9.17
CA GLY A 70 -17.10 -12.45 -7.73
C GLY A 70 -18.20 -11.51 -7.21
N ALA A 71 -19.05 -12.00 -6.30
CA ALA A 71 -20.21 -11.26 -5.79
C ALA A 71 -19.89 -9.86 -5.23
N GLY A 72 -18.73 -9.71 -4.59
CA GLY A 72 -18.27 -8.42 -4.04
C GLY A 72 -18.02 -7.32 -5.09
N HIS A 73 -17.76 -7.69 -6.35
CA HIS A 73 -17.49 -6.76 -7.45
C HIS A 73 -18.74 -6.27 -8.17
N VAL A 74 -19.83 -7.02 -8.09
CA VAL A 74 -21.07 -6.73 -8.82
C VAL A 74 -21.56 -5.28 -8.61
N PRO A 75 -21.65 -4.74 -7.36
CA PRO A 75 -22.13 -3.37 -7.18
C PRO A 75 -21.18 -2.31 -7.74
N GLY A 76 -19.86 -2.51 -7.59
CA GLY A 76 -18.86 -1.58 -8.11
C GLY A 76 -18.81 -1.57 -9.62
N ILE A 77 -18.77 -2.76 -10.24
CA ILE A 77 -18.83 -2.90 -11.71
C ILE A 77 -20.10 -2.23 -12.26
N LYS A 78 -21.28 -2.47 -11.68
CA LYS A 78 -22.52 -1.81 -12.14
C LYS A 78 -22.46 -0.29 -12.09
N LYS A 79 -21.71 0.30 -11.15
CA LYS A 79 -21.54 1.74 -11.03
C LYS A 79 -20.52 2.30 -12.03
N GLU A 80 -19.53 1.50 -12.39
CA GLU A 80 -18.41 1.91 -13.25
C GLU A 80 -18.58 1.49 -14.72
N ILE A 81 -19.50 0.58 -15.05
CA ILE A 81 -19.70 0.00 -16.39
C ILE A 81 -20.12 1.02 -17.46
N ASP A 82 -20.80 2.09 -17.08
CA ASP A 82 -21.24 3.13 -18.03
C ASP A 82 -20.26 4.31 -18.11
N LYS A 83 -19.12 4.23 -17.41
CA LYS A 83 -18.08 5.26 -17.41
C LYS A 83 -16.94 4.86 -18.35
N GLU A 84 -16.12 5.83 -18.71
CA GLU A 84 -14.87 5.60 -19.44
C GLU A 84 -13.70 5.56 -18.46
N HIS A 85 -12.90 4.50 -18.56
CA HIS A 85 -11.69 4.33 -17.74
C HIS A 85 -10.46 4.15 -18.63
N ASP A 86 -9.37 4.83 -18.28
CA ASP A 86 -8.09 4.62 -18.95
C ASP A 86 -7.36 3.42 -18.33
N LEU A 87 -7.42 2.28 -19.03
CA LEU A 87 -6.70 1.06 -18.64
C LEU A 87 -5.19 1.27 -18.54
N THR A 88 -4.62 2.19 -19.33
CA THR A 88 -3.19 2.47 -19.32
C THR A 88 -2.78 3.13 -18.01
N ALA A 89 -3.57 4.10 -17.56
CA ALA A 89 -3.38 4.75 -16.26
C ALA A 89 -3.55 3.74 -15.11
N LEU A 90 -4.60 2.90 -15.17
CA LEU A 90 -4.91 1.90 -14.13
C LEU A 90 -3.85 0.80 -14.00
N THR A 91 -3.13 0.49 -15.08
CA THR A 91 -2.10 -0.57 -15.08
C THR A 91 -0.69 -0.03 -14.80
N LYS A 92 -0.51 1.29 -14.73
CA LYS A 92 0.79 1.93 -14.59
C LYS A 92 1.19 2.06 -13.13
N ILE A 93 2.29 1.42 -12.74
CA ILE A 93 2.88 1.59 -11.41
C ILE A 93 3.56 2.97 -11.36
N PRO A 94 3.21 3.84 -10.40
CA PRO A 94 3.83 5.15 -10.30
C PRO A 94 5.33 5.01 -9.98
N PRO A 95 6.22 5.78 -10.65
CA PRO A 95 7.64 5.73 -10.36
C PRO A 95 7.93 6.24 -8.95
N ALA A 96 8.88 5.61 -8.25
CA ALA A 96 9.31 6.06 -6.93
C ALA A 96 9.87 7.50 -7.00
N SER A 97 9.54 8.32 -6.00
CA SER A 97 9.98 9.72 -5.95
C SER A 97 11.51 9.82 -5.85
N SER A 98 12.13 10.48 -6.84
CA SER A 98 13.58 10.70 -6.90
C SER A 98 14.11 11.53 -5.73
N TYR A 99 13.28 12.37 -5.12
CA TYR A 99 13.65 13.19 -3.96
C TYR A 99 14.01 12.34 -2.72
N LEU A 100 13.29 11.22 -2.51
CA LEU A 100 13.63 10.28 -1.44
C LEU A 100 15.01 9.65 -1.65
N LYS A 101 15.40 9.35 -2.90
CA LYS A 101 16.74 8.83 -3.19
C LYS A 101 17.83 9.85 -2.84
N VAL A 102 17.61 11.12 -3.18
CA VAL A 102 18.54 12.21 -2.86
C VAL A 102 18.65 12.42 -1.35
N LEU A 103 17.55 12.40 -0.61
CA LEU A 103 17.56 12.53 0.84
C LEU A 103 18.29 11.36 1.51
N VAL A 104 18.01 10.13 1.09
CA VAL A 104 18.63 8.91 1.63
C VAL A 104 20.13 8.86 1.35
N TRP A 105 20.59 9.30 0.18
CA TRP A 105 22.02 9.37 -0.14
C TRP A 105 22.72 10.62 0.37
N GLY A 106 21.96 11.70 0.61
CA GLY A 106 22.48 12.95 1.15
C GLY A 106 23.01 12.80 2.57
N ILE A 107 22.33 12.00 3.41
CA ILE A 107 22.76 11.78 4.81
C ILE A 107 24.13 11.08 4.88
N PRO A 108 24.39 9.92 4.22
CA PRO A 108 25.71 9.32 4.15
C PRO A 108 26.78 10.25 3.57
N LEU A 109 26.46 10.99 2.50
CA LEU A 109 27.40 11.90 1.86
C LEU A 109 27.78 13.05 2.81
N ALA A 110 26.81 13.60 3.54
CA ALA A 110 27.05 14.63 4.55
C ALA A 110 27.94 14.11 5.69
N ILE A 111 27.70 12.88 6.18
CA ILE A 111 28.54 12.25 7.20
C ILE A 111 29.99 12.10 6.70
N VAL A 112 30.18 11.60 5.48
CA VAL A 112 31.51 11.46 4.87
C VAL A 112 32.18 12.83 4.69
N ALA A 113 31.44 13.86 4.27
CA ALA A 113 31.96 15.21 4.12
C ALA A 113 32.41 15.82 5.46
N ILE A 114 31.63 15.61 6.53
CA ILE A 114 32.00 16.04 7.89
C ILE A 114 33.28 15.31 8.33
N ILE A 115 33.36 13.99 8.15
CA ILE A 115 34.57 13.22 8.48
C ILE A 115 35.77 13.70 7.66
N ALA A 116 35.63 13.94 6.36
CA ALA A 116 36.72 14.45 5.53
C ALA A 116 37.19 15.84 5.98
N SER A 117 36.26 16.70 6.43
CA SER A 117 36.59 18.05 6.89
C SER A 117 37.50 18.04 8.14
N THR A 118 37.38 17.05 9.02
CA THR A 118 38.23 16.98 10.22
C THR A 118 39.70 16.72 9.88
N PHE A 119 39.98 15.94 8.83
CA PHE A 119 41.35 15.73 8.34
C PHE A 119 41.97 16.98 7.71
N THR A 120 41.16 17.91 7.21
CA THR A 120 41.64 19.19 6.67
C THR A 120 41.87 20.25 7.74
N TYR A 121 41.12 20.20 8.85
CA TYR A 121 41.25 21.15 9.96
C TYR A 121 42.24 20.71 11.05
N SER A 122 42.47 19.41 11.21
CA SER A 122 43.55 18.87 12.02
C SER A 122 44.74 18.56 11.09
N PRO A 123 45.72 19.47 10.92
CA PRO A 123 46.89 19.15 10.11
C PRO A 123 47.57 17.89 10.69
N PRO A 124 48.13 16.99 9.85
CA PRO A 124 48.89 15.86 10.35
C PRO A 124 49.98 16.40 11.27
N CYS A 125 49.93 15.95 12.53
CA CYS A 125 50.95 16.25 13.53
C CYS A 125 52.30 15.88 12.92
N ARG A 126 53.10 16.89 12.60
CA ARG A 126 54.43 16.76 11.99
C ARG A 126 55.33 16.21 13.09
N PHE A 127 55.72 14.94 12.96
CA PHE A 127 56.81 14.34 13.75
C PHE A 127 58.12 15.08 13.50
#